data_AF-A0A6L5T8H6-F1
#
_entry.id   AF-A0A6L5T8H6-F1
#
_cell.length_a   1.000
_cell.length_b   1.000
_cell.length_c   1.000
_cell.angle_alpha   90.00
_cell.angle_beta   90.00
_cell.angle_gamma   90.00
#
_symmetry.space_group_name_H-M   'P 1'
#
loop_
_entity.id
_entity.type
_entity.pdbx_description
1 polymer ?
#
loop_
_entity_poly.entity_id
_entity_poly.type
_entity_poly.pdbx_seq_one_letter_code
_entity_poly.pdbx_strand_id
1 'polypeptide(L)' 'MPEDPDAGIVIEVKYAKEMKKLDAACETAMAQIKDKRYDEALRDEGRCDILAYGIAFCRKRCRVVGEKL' A
#
# COMPACT_ATOMS: atom_id res chain seq x y z
N MET A 1 -15.49 -17.91 -9.47
CA MET A 1 -15.83 -16.79 -8.58
C MET A 1 -14.51 -16.31 -7.98
N PRO A 2 -14.27 -15.00 -7.79
CA PRO A 2 -13.10 -14.57 -7.04
C PRO A 2 -13.11 -15.27 -5.67
N GLU A 3 -11.94 -15.70 -5.19
CA GLU A 3 -11.80 -16.53 -3.97
C GLU A 3 -12.32 -15.84 -2.70
N ASP A 4 -12.43 -14.50 -2.72
CA ASP A 4 -13.11 -13.68 -1.72
C ASP A 4 -13.60 -12.37 -2.38
N PRO A 5 -14.92 -12.15 -2.55
CA PRO A 5 -15.44 -10.93 -3.15
C PRO A 5 -15.31 -9.69 -2.24
N ASP A 6 -15.04 -9.88 -0.94
CA ASP A 6 -15.02 -8.82 0.06
C ASP A 6 -13.60 -8.28 0.32
N ALA A 7 -12.58 -8.95 -0.20
CA ALA A 7 -11.17 -8.59 -0.02
C ALA A 7 -10.70 -7.54 -1.04
N GLY A 8 -10.10 -6.46 -0.56
CA GLY A 8 -9.46 -5.40 -1.35
C GLY A 8 -7.97 -5.28 -1.04
N ILE A 9 -7.15 -4.96 -2.05
CA ILE A 9 -5.73 -4.65 -1.83
C ILE A 9 -5.40 -3.31 -2.48
N VAL A 10 -4.79 -2.41 -1.70
CA VAL A 10 -4.18 -1.17 -2.19
C VAL A 10 -2.67 -1.32 -2.14
N ILE A 11 -1.99 -1.05 -3.25
CA ILE A 11 -0.53 -1.12 -3.33
C ILE A 11 -0.01 0.21 -3.86
N GLU A 12 0.86 0.87 -3.09
CA GLU A 12 1.57 2.07 -3.53
C GLU A 12 3.08 1.78 -3.57
N VAL A 13 3.70 2.04 -4.73
CA VAL A 13 5.11 1.72 -4.96
C VAL A 13 5.93 3.00 -5.15
N LYS A 14 7.03 3.11 -4.42
CA LYS A 14 8.00 4.21 -4.51
C LYS A 14 9.40 3.73 -4.86
N TYR A 15 10.15 4.58 -5.54
CA TYR A 15 11.58 4.37 -5.79
C TYR A 15 12.43 5.34 -4.97
N ALA A 16 13.35 4.80 -4.17
CA ALA A 16 14.33 5.54 -3.38
C ALA A 16 15.71 5.45 -4.04
N LYS A 17 16.37 6.60 -4.23
CA LYS A 17 17.73 6.67 -4.80
C LYS A 17 18.82 6.17 -3.84
N GLU A 18 18.56 6.26 -2.54
CA GLU A 18 19.51 5.91 -1.47
C GLU A 18 18.87 4.88 -0.53
N MET A 19 19.64 3.88 -0.09
CA MET A 19 19.14 2.82 0.78
C MET A 19 18.55 3.35 2.09
N LYS A 20 19.17 4.37 2.70
CA LYS A 20 18.69 5.00 3.95
C LYS A 20 17.32 5.67 3.82
N LYS A 21 16.84 5.89 2.59
CA LYS A 21 15.53 6.49 2.28
C LYS A 21 14.44 5.44 2.05
N LEU A 22 14.76 4.15 2.10
CA LEU A 22 13.78 3.08 1.87
C LEU A 22 12.64 3.13 2.89
N ASP A 23 12.94 3.21 4.18
CA ASP A 23 11.93 3.24 5.23
C ASP A 23 11.04 4.49 5.09
N ALA A 24 11.64 5.68 4.98
CA ALA A 24 10.90 6.92 4.79
C ALA A 24 10.03 6.93 3.52
N ALA A 25 10.52 6.36 2.40
CA ALA A 25 9.74 6.22 1.18
C ALA A 25 8.57 5.24 1.34
N CYS A 26 8.77 4.18 2.12
CA CYS A 26 7.74 3.20 2.44
C CYS A 26 6.65 3.80 3.33
N GLU A 27 7.05 4.58 4.35
CA GLU A 27 6.13 5.34 5.21
C GLU A 27 5.36 6.39 4.41
N THR A 28 6.02 7.08 3.47
CA THR A 28 5.36 8.04 2.57
C THR A 28 4.32 7.35 1.68
N ALA A 29 4.61 6.14 1.19
CA ALA A 29 3.66 5.34 0.42
C ALA A 29 2.41 5.01 1.26
N MET A 30 2.60 4.58 2.51
CA MET A 30 1.49 4.31 3.43
C MET A 30 0.68 5.57 3.76
N ALA A 31 1.36 6.69 4.01
CA ALA A 31 0.70 7.97 4.27
C ALA A 31 -0.14 8.43 3.06
N GLN A 32 0.38 8.24 1.84
CA GLN A 32 -0.35 8.56 0.63
C GLN A 32 -1.60 7.68 0.44
N ILE A 33 -1.51 6.38 0.76
CA ILE A 33 -2.67 5.48 0.72
C ILE A 33 -3.78 5.99 1.66
N LYS A 34 -3.41 6.38 2.88
CA LYS A 34 -4.37 6.91 3.89
C LYS A 34 -4.94 8.27 3.50
N ASP A 35 -4.10 9.17 2.98
CA ASP A 35 -4.52 10.52 2.57
C ASP A 35 -5.47 10.50 1.37
N LYS A 36 -5.21 9.61 0.41
CA LYS A 36 -6.05 9.46 -0.78
C LYS A 36 -7.36 8.71 -0.53
N ARG A 37 -7.54 8.16 0.68
CA ARG A 37 -8.75 7.44 1.10
C ARG A 37 -9.18 6.39 0.07
N TYR A 38 -8.22 5.62 -0.45
CA TYR A 38 -8.51 4.55 -1.39
C TYR A 38 -9.39 3.46 -0.77
N ASP A 39 -9.41 3.38 0.56
CA ASP A 39 -10.33 2.55 1.32
C ASP A 39 -11.80 2.95 1.12
N GLU A 40 -12.11 4.25 0.98
CA GLU A 40 -13.49 4.70 0.74
C GLU A 40 -14.00 4.23 -0.64
N ALA A 41 -13.18 4.37 -1.69
CA ALA A 41 -13.54 3.90 -3.03
C ALA A 41 -13.76 2.37 -3.08
N LEU A 42 -12.96 1.61 -2.33
CA LEU A 42 -13.08 0.16 -2.26
C LEU A 42 -14.26 -0.29 -1.40
N ARG A 43 -14.57 0.43 -0.31
CA ARG A 43 -15.76 0.20 0.52
C ARG A 43 -17.04 0.48 -0.25
N ASP A 44 -17.06 1.52 -1.09
CA ASP A 44 -18.18 1.82 -2.00
C ASP A 44 -18.39 0.71 -3.04
N GLU A 45 -17.32 -0.02 -3.43
CA GLU A 45 -17.40 -1.23 -4.27
C GLU A 45 -17.81 -2.50 -3.48
N GLY A 46 -18.09 -2.38 -2.18
CA GLY A 46 -18.52 -3.47 -1.31
C GLY A 46 -17.38 -4.25 -0.63
N ARG A 47 -16.11 -3.83 -0.80
CA ARG A 47 -14.96 -4.53 -0.18
C ARG A 47 -14.74 -4.03 1.25
N CYS A 48 -14.89 -4.92 2.21
CA CYS A 48 -14.76 -4.61 3.63
C CYS A 48 -13.38 -4.97 4.21
N ASP A 49 -12.66 -5.90 3.57
CA ASP A 49 -11.37 -6.39 4.05
C ASP A 49 -10.22 -5.82 3.20
N ILE A 50 -9.80 -4.60 3.54
CA ILE A 50 -8.80 -3.86 2.76
C ILE A 50 -7.41 -4.01 3.37
N LEU A 51 -6.47 -4.55 2.59
CA LEU A 51 -5.05 -4.60 2.92
C LEU A 51 -4.30 -3.52 2.13
N ALA A 52 -3.53 -2.69 2.83
CA ALA A 52 -2.68 -1.69 2.22
C ALA A 52 -1.20 -2.09 2.30
N TYR A 53 -0.49 -1.97 1.19
CA TYR A 53 0.95 -2.19 1.11
C TYR A 53 1.67 -0.96 0.57
N GLY A 54 2.55 -0.41 1.39
CA GLY A 54 3.56 0.55 0.97
C GLY A 54 4.82 -0.21 0.60
N ILE A 55 5.31 -0.03 -0.62
CA ILE A 55 6.53 -0.69 -1.10
C ILE A 55 7.52 0.36 -1.57
N ALA A 56 8.74 0.32 -1.06
CA ALA A 56 9.84 1.15 -1.51
C ALA A 56 10.97 0.30 -2.11
N PHE A 57 11.46 0.65 -3.29
CA PHE A 57 12.58 -0.01 -3.96
C PHE A 57 13.83 0.88 -4.00
N CYS A 58 15.00 0.27 -3.83
CA CYS A 58 16.30 0.88 -4.05
C CYS A 58 17.20 -0.17 -4.73
N ARG A 59 17.37 -0.04 -6.04
CA ARG A 59 18.07 -1.03 -6.89
C ARG A 59 17.47 -2.44 -6.71
N LYS A 60 18.23 -3.38 -6.13
CA LYS A 60 17.83 -4.78 -5.90
C LYS A 60 17.24 -5.05 -4.51
N ARG A 61 17.05 -4.01 -3.70
CA ARG A 61 16.47 -4.13 -2.35
C ARG A 61 15.13 -3.44 -2.29
N CYS A 62 14.21 -3.99 -1.53
CA CYS A 62 12.94 -3.36 -1.23
C CYS A 62 12.65 -3.36 0.26
N ARG A 63 11.81 -2.43 0.67
CA ARG A 63 11.13 -2.39 1.95
C ARG A 63 9.64 -2.49 1.69
N VAL A 64 8.95 -3.29 2.49
CA VAL A 64 7.50 -3.46 2.45
C VAL A 64 6.96 -3.23 3.85
N VAL A 65 5.85 -2.50 3.94
CA VAL A 65 5.02 -2.33 5.13
C VAL A 65 3.58 -2.62 4.73
N GLY A 66 2.90 -3.45 5.53
CA GLY A 66 1.51 -3.83 5.32
C GLY A 66 0.66 -3.47 6.52
N GLU A 67 -0.55 -2.95 6.29
CA GLU A 67 -1.53 -2.61 7.31
C GLU A 67 -2.95 -2.93 6.82
N LYS A 68 -3.85 -3.30 7.73
CA LYS A 68 -5.28 -3.47 7.43
C LYS A 68 -6.00 -2.12 7.64
N LEU A 69 -6.80 -1.68 6.66
CA LEU A 69 -7.51 -0.39 6.65
C LEU A 69 -9.00 -0.51 7.01
#